data_AF-A0A8I1SH73-F1
#
_entry.id   AF-A0A8I1SH73-F1
#
_cell.length_a   1.000
_cell.length_b   1.000
_cell.length_c   1.000
_cell.angle_alpha   90.00
_cell.angle_beta   90.00
_cell.angle_gamma   90.00
#
_symmetry.space_group_name_H-M   'P 1'
#
loop_
_entity.id
_entity.type
_entity.pdbx_description
1 polymer ?
#
loop_
_entity_poly.entity_id
_entity_poly.type
_entity_poly.pdbx_seq_one_letter_code
_entity_poly.pdbx_strand_id
1 'polypeptide(L)'
;MIQVSVTSTEVRNQRGTAKASGKAYDLNFQTVWFHTHDRAGNKNPYPEKSEIILEKNEQGQALFWPVGEYTLAPSSVYVDRSGNLAIAPRLVALKPKAAAA
;
A
#
# COMPACT_ATOMS: atom_id res chain seq x y z
N MET A 1 4.11 8.63 -10.11
CA MET A 1 3.76 7.77 -8.97
C MET A 1 3.62 6.33 -9.45
N ILE A 2 3.93 5.36 -8.59
CA ILE A 2 3.92 3.93 -8.95
C ILE A 2 2.48 3.44 -9.10
N GLN A 3 2.17 2.70 -10.18
CA GLN A 3 0.85 2.06 -10.36
C GLN A 3 0.74 0.83 -9.46
N VAL A 4 -0.45 0.60 -8.93
CA VAL A 4 -0.77 -0.49 -8.02
C VAL A 4 -2.07 -1.15 -8.44
N SER A 5 -2.06 -2.46 -8.66
CA SER A 5 -3.29 -3.24 -8.92
C SER A 5 -3.75 -3.92 -7.64
N VAL A 6 -5.04 -3.78 -7.32
CA VAL A 6 -5.72 -4.53 -6.26
C VAL A 6 -6.57 -5.59 -6.94
N THR A 7 -6.26 -6.87 -6.71
CA THR A 7 -6.93 -8.00 -7.37
C THR A 7 -7.83 -8.80 -6.44
N SER A 8 -7.79 -8.54 -5.13
CA SER A 8 -8.60 -9.20 -4.10
C SER A 8 -8.91 -8.25 -2.96
N THR A 9 -10.08 -8.41 -2.34
CA THR A 9 -10.50 -7.71 -1.11
C THR A 9 -10.19 -8.53 0.15
N GLU A 10 -9.50 -9.65 0.02
CA GLU A 10 -9.10 -10.48 1.16
C GLU A 10 -8.16 -9.71 2.09
N VAL A 11 -8.46 -9.78 3.39
CA VAL A 11 -7.69 -9.14 4.45
C VAL A 11 -7.07 -10.21 5.34
N ARG A 12 -5.74 -10.18 5.46
CA ARG A 12 -5.00 -11.00 6.41
C ARG A 12 -4.84 -10.23 7.71
N ASN A 13 -5.27 -10.82 8.82
CA ASN A 13 -5.06 -10.25 10.15
C ASN A 13 -3.81 -10.85 10.81
N GLN A 14 -3.05 -10.03 11.53
CA GLN A 14 -1.93 -10.47 12.36
C GLN A 14 -1.95 -9.75 13.70
N ARG A 15 -1.97 -10.55 14.77
CA ARG A 15 -1.96 -10.09 16.16
C ARG A 15 -0.75 -10.65 16.90
N GLY A 16 -0.29 -9.92 17.91
CA GLY A 16 0.79 -10.37 18.77
C GLY A 16 1.27 -9.28 19.71
N THR A 17 2.41 -9.54 20.35
CA THR A 17 3.09 -8.60 21.23
C THR A 17 4.44 -8.23 20.62
N ALA A 18 4.66 -6.94 20.40
CA ALA A 18 5.88 -6.45 19.79
C ALA A 18 7.09 -6.69 20.71
N LYS A 19 8.07 -7.47 20.24
CA LYS A 19 9.27 -7.84 21.02
C LYS A 19 10.02 -6.62 21.61
N ALA A 20 10.13 -5.54 20.85
CA ALA A 20 10.91 -4.37 21.25
C ALA A 20 10.21 -3.48 22.30
N SER A 21 8.88 -3.41 22.29
CA SER A 21 8.13 -2.47 23.12
C SER A 21 7.21 -3.13 24.15
N GLY A 22 6.99 -4.44 24.04
CA GLY A 22 6.01 -5.18 24.83
C GLY A 22 4.55 -4.83 24.50
N LYS A 23 4.29 -3.98 23.50
CA LYS A 23 2.93 -3.53 23.16
C LYS A 23 2.21 -4.56 22.31
N ALA A 24 0.95 -4.82 22.65
CA ALA A 24 0.06 -5.59 21.79
C ALA A 24 -0.19 -4.86 20.46
N TYR A 25 -0.25 -5.60 19.36
CA TYR A 25 -0.60 -5.09 18.05
C TYR A 25 -1.68 -5.97 17.41
N ASP A 26 -2.47 -5.33 16.55
CA ASP A 26 -3.50 -5.96 15.72
C ASP A 26 -3.53 -5.25 14.37
N LEU A 27 -2.87 -5.84 13.38
CA LEU A 27 -2.65 -5.27 12.06
C LEU A 27 -3.44 -6.04 11.01
N ASN A 28 -4.00 -5.32 10.06
CA ASN A 28 -4.68 -5.87 8.90
C ASN A 28 -3.85 -5.58 7.66
N PHE A 29 -3.72 -6.56 6.78
CA PHE A 29 -2.93 -6.47 5.56
C PHE A 29 -3.79 -6.81 4.36
N GLN A 30 -3.57 -6.10 3.26
CA GLN A 30 -4.14 -6.44 1.96
C GLN A 30 -3.03 -6.69 0.95
N THR A 31 -3.16 -7.76 0.18
CA THR A 31 -2.25 -8.05 -0.93
C THR A 31 -2.51 -7.10 -2.09
N VAL A 32 -1.44 -6.51 -2.62
CA VAL A 32 -1.46 -5.64 -3.81
C VAL A 32 -0.30 -5.97 -4.75
N TRP A 33 -0.36 -5.46 -5.97
CA TRP A 33 0.64 -5.69 -7.00
C TRP A 33 1.24 -4.37 -7.48
N PHE A 34 2.52 -4.14 -7.22
CA PHE A 34 3.22 -2.91 -7.60
C PHE A 34 3.85 -3.03 -8.99
N HIS A 35 3.62 -2.03 -9.84
CA HIS A 35 4.24 -1.92 -11.16
C HIS A 35 5.50 -1.06 -11.06
N THR A 36 6.56 -1.66 -10.55
CA THR A 36 7.85 -1.01 -10.24
C THR A 36 8.78 -0.92 -11.45
N HIS A 37 9.91 -0.28 -11.23
CA HIS A 37 11.02 -0.21 -12.17
C HIS A 37 12.26 -0.79 -11.49
N ASP A 38 13.21 -1.29 -12.27
CA ASP A 38 14.51 -1.72 -11.78
C ASP A 38 15.37 -0.52 -11.32
N ARG A 39 16.58 -0.81 -10.82
CA ARG A 39 17.51 0.24 -10.36
C ARG A 39 18.05 1.14 -11.48
N ALA A 40 17.96 0.71 -12.74
CA ALA A 40 18.32 1.50 -13.91
C ALA A 40 17.13 2.34 -14.43
N GLY A 41 15.95 2.21 -13.83
CA GLY A 41 14.74 2.92 -14.22
C GLY A 41 13.93 2.23 -15.31
N ASN A 42 14.23 0.99 -15.68
CA ASN A 42 13.44 0.23 -16.66
C ASN A 42 12.22 -0.39 -15.99
N LYS A 43 11.07 -0.37 -16.68
CA LYS A 43 9.84 -0.98 -16.14
C LYS A 43 10.03 -2.49 -15.98
N ASN A 44 9.65 -3.02 -14.81
CA ASN A 44 9.64 -4.46 -14.61
C ASN A 44 8.56 -5.14 -15.47
N PRO A 45 8.84 -6.32 -16.05
CA PRO A 45 7.92 -6.98 -16.99
C PRO A 45 6.63 -7.46 -16.33
N TYR A 46 6.69 -7.79 -15.03
CA TYR A 46 5.56 -8.26 -14.25
C TYR A 46 5.40 -7.41 -12.98
N PRO A 47 4.16 -7.22 -12.50
CA PRO A 47 3.92 -6.61 -11.20
C PRO A 47 4.48 -7.47 -10.06
N GLU A 48 4.96 -6.81 -9.01
CA GLU A 48 5.51 -7.47 -7.83
C GLU A 48 4.48 -7.53 -6.70
N LYS A 49 4.27 -8.72 -6.13
CA LYS A 49 3.36 -8.94 -5.00
C LYS A 49 3.91 -8.31 -3.73
N SER A 50 3.07 -7.58 -3.01
CA SER A 50 3.39 -7.07 -1.67
C SER A 50 2.13 -6.93 -0.82
N GLU A 51 2.30 -6.51 0.43
CA GLU A 51 1.21 -6.26 1.37
C GLU A 51 1.24 -4.81 1.85
N ILE A 52 0.08 -4.18 1.94
CA ILE A 52 -0.09 -2.87 2.57
C ILE A 52 -0.84 -3.03 3.89
N ILE A 53 -0.43 -2.26 4.89
CA ILE A 53 -1.13 -2.20 6.18
C ILE A 53 -2.40 -1.36 6.00
N LEU A 54 -3.53 -1.91 6.40
CA LEU A 54 -4.82 -1.24 6.36
C LEU A 54 -5.05 -0.42 7.62
N GLU A 55 -5.59 0.78 7.43
CA GLU A 55 -6.14 1.58 8.51
C GLU A 55 -7.42 0.91 9.04
N LYS A 56 -7.79 1.27 10.27
CA LYS A 56 -9.05 0.85 10.88
C LYS A 56 -9.97 2.04 11.00
N ASN A 57 -11.26 1.84 10.78
CA ASN A 57 -12.28 2.84 11.09
C ASN A 57 -12.49 2.95 12.62
N GLU A 58 -13.37 3.86 13.03
CA GLU A 58 -13.72 4.08 14.45
C GLU A 58 -14.26 2.83 15.15
N GLN A 59 -14.81 1.88 14.38
CA GLN A 59 -15.36 0.61 14.87
C GLN A 59 -14.30 -0.52 14.86
N GLY A 60 -13.05 -0.20 14.51
CA GLY A 60 -11.94 -1.16 14.46
C GLY A 60 -11.91 -2.06 13.20
N GLN A 61 -12.79 -1.84 12.23
CA GLN A 61 -12.84 -2.62 10.98
C GLN A 61 -11.77 -2.13 10.00
N ALA A 62 -11.15 -3.06 9.29
CA ALA A 62 -10.13 -2.75 8.29
C ALA A 62 -10.73 -2.02 7.08
N LEU A 63 -10.14 -0.89 6.70
CA LEU A 63 -10.49 -0.15 5.50
C LEU A 63 -9.69 -0.69 4.31
N PHE A 64 -10.21 -1.75 3.68
CA PHE A 64 -9.60 -2.34 2.50
C PHE A 64 -9.93 -1.55 1.22
N TRP A 65 -9.07 -1.70 0.22
CA TRP A 65 -9.27 -1.12 -1.11
C TRP A 65 -10.09 -2.07 -2.00
N PRO A 66 -11.10 -1.57 -2.72
CA PRO A 66 -11.80 -2.36 -3.73
C PRO A 66 -10.87 -2.81 -4.86
N VAL A 67 -11.24 -3.90 -5.55
CA VAL A 67 -10.54 -4.35 -6.77
C VAL A 67 -10.49 -3.20 -7.79
N GLY A 68 -9.32 -2.96 -8.36
CA GLY A 68 -9.12 -1.89 -9.32
C GLY A 68 -7.66 -1.45 -9.46
N GLU A 69 -7.47 -0.41 -10.27
CA GLU A 69 -6.16 0.18 -10.57
C GLU A 69 -5.98 1.51 -9.84
N TYR A 70 -4.85 1.64 -9.15
CA TYR A 70 -4.53 2.75 -8.27
C TYR A 70 -3.13 3.26 -8.55
N THR A 71 -2.78 4.36 -7.91
CA THR A 71 -1.39 4.80 -7.79
C THR A 71 -1.08 5.19 -6.35
N LEU A 72 0.20 5.17 -5.99
CA LEU A 72 0.65 5.70 -4.71
C LEU A 72 0.27 7.18 -4.57
N ALA A 73 -0.40 7.51 -3.48
CA ALA A 73 -0.69 8.89 -3.10
C ALA A 73 0.62 9.65 -2.80
N PRO A 74 0.71 10.98 -3.04
CA PRO A 74 1.84 11.81 -2.61
C PRO A 74 2.23 11.64 -1.15
N SER A 75 1.22 11.54 -0.27
CA SER A 75 1.41 11.32 1.17
C SER A 75 1.97 9.93 1.53
N SER A 76 2.21 9.05 0.55
CA SER A 76 2.86 7.76 0.80
C SER A 76 4.36 7.89 1.04
N VAL A 77 4.96 9.01 0.62
CA VAL A 77 6.40 9.27 0.73
C VAL A 77 6.59 10.46 1.64
N TYR A 78 7.36 10.29 2.71
CA TYR A 78 7.55 11.32 3.72
C TYR A 78 8.94 11.19 4.38
N VAL A 79 9.37 12.23 5.09
CA VAL A 79 10.59 12.17 5.91
C VAL A 79 10.20 11.72 7.30
N ASP A 80 10.81 10.63 7.78
CA ASP A 80 10.53 10.11 9.12
C ASP A 80 11.20 10.96 10.21
N ARG A 81 10.91 10.63 11.48
CA ARG A 81 11.48 11.30 12.65
C ARG A 81 13.01 11.22 12.76
N SER A 82 13.64 10.31 12.02
CA SER A 82 15.09 10.12 11.98
C SER A 82 15.73 10.88 10.82
N GLY A 83 14.94 11.61 10.03
CA GLY A 83 15.40 12.38 8.87
C GLY A 83 15.55 11.55 7.59
N ASN A 84 15.10 10.29 7.57
CA ASN A 84 15.22 9.42 6.40
C ASN A 84 13.96 9.47 5.53
N LEU A 85 14.14 9.26 4.22
CA LEU A 85 13.02 9.04 3.32
C LEU A 85 12.35 7.70 3.67
N ALA A 86 11.06 7.74 3.97
CA ALA A 86 10.25 6.58 4.33
C ALA A 86 9.04 6.46 3.38
N ILE A 87 8.54 5.23 3.26
CA ILE A 87 7.38 4.90 2.43
C ILE A 87 6.33 4.20 3.29
N ALA A 88 5.11 4.75 3.32
CA ALA A 88 3.92 4.11 3.87
C ALA A 88 2.83 4.10 2.78
N PRO A 89 2.65 3.00 2.05
CA PRO A 89 1.76 2.95 0.89
C PRO A 89 0.32 3.39 1.22
N ARG A 90 -0.14 4.46 0.57
CA ARG A 90 -1.54 4.90 0.53
C ARG A 90 -1.96 4.98 -0.92
N LEU A 91 -3.17 4.54 -1.24
CA LEU A 91 -3.62 4.46 -2.62
C LEU A 91 -4.55 5.63 -2.96
N VAL A 92 -4.51 6.07 -4.21
CA VAL A 92 -5.54 6.90 -4.83
C VAL A 92 -5.96 6.25 -6.14
N ALA A 93 -7.27 6.26 -6.42
CA ALA A 93 -7.78 5.66 -7.64
C ALA A 93 -7.17 6.36 -8.85
N LEU A 94 -6.74 5.58 -9.84
CA LEU A 94 -6.41 6.13 -11.14
C LEU A 94 -7.71 6.60 -11.78
N LYS A 95 -7.96 7.91 -11.78
CA LYS A 95 -9.03 8.48 -12.61
C LYS A 95 -8.78 8.03 -14.05
N PRO A 96 -9.80 7.59 -14.80
CA PRO A 96 -9.62 7.27 -16.21
C PRO A 96 -8.96 8.46 -16.89
N LYS A 97 -7.80 8.24 -17.52
CA LYS A 97 -7.22 9.25 -18.41
C LYS A 97 -8.30 9.51 -19.46
N ALA A 98 -8.86 10.73 -19.49
CA ALA A 98 -9.77 11.11 -20.56
C ALA A 98 -9.10 10.73 -21.88
N ALA A 99 -9.75 9.86 -22.65
CA ALA A 99 -9.21 9.40 -23.92
C ALA A 99 -8.85 10.64 -24.75
N ALA A 100 -7.63 10.68 -25.26
CA ALA A 100 -7.27 11.69 -26.24
C ALA A 100 -8.21 11.49 -27.44
N ALA A 101 -9.02 12.52 -27.72
CA ALA A 101 -9.92 12.58 -28.87
C ALA A 101 -9.12 12.67 -30.17
#